data_AF-A0A0U1QWA7-F1
#
_entry.id   AF-A0A0U1QWA7-F1
#
_cell.length_a   1.000
_cell.length_b   1.000
_cell.length_c   1.000
_cell.angle_alpha   90.00
_cell.angle_beta   90.00
_cell.angle_gamma   90.00
#
_symmetry.space_group_name_H-M   'P 1'
#
loop_
_entity.id
_entity.type
_entity.pdbx_description
1 polymer ?
#
loop_
_entity_poly.entity_id
_entity_poly.type
_entity_poly.pdbx_seq_one_letter_code
_entity_poly.pdbx_strand_id
1 'polypeptide(L)'
;MKLFTTTVLVASLCLGTTFPSAAGNIVGSVKAWQYMQADGWKSADGMDDNTLHNMLYQASVIDNYPWTKQFLLRVRGGGAIFLADKKTHTIRQLDLHPAGGTYNDIETVYQGEDKGEGCYFAIIDSQYQLRDRAERAAIQAEDSAKARELAWQQFSPKVVMAISENCVNKQQQSALAAKRSENDRELQQWVAQQSLAELCRRTGNC
;
A
#
# COMPACT_ATOMS: atom_id res chain seq x y z
N MET A 1 -18.85 0.61 31.75
CA MET A 1 -18.21 0.47 30.43
C MET A 1 -17.39 1.73 30.15
N LYS A 2 -16.07 1.61 29.96
CA LYS A 2 -15.22 2.74 29.56
C LYS A 2 -15.07 2.67 28.05
N LEU A 3 -15.67 3.63 27.34
CA LEU A 3 -15.48 3.79 25.89
C LEU A 3 -14.05 4.28 25.64
N PHE A 4 -13.25 3.45 24.98
CA PHE A 4 -11.98 3.88 24.40
C PHE A 4 -12.31 4.62 23.10
N THR A 5 -12.41 5.94 23.17
CA THR A 5 -12.44 6.82 22.00
C THR A 5 -11.05 6.85 21.39
N THR A 6 -10.83 6.07 20.33
CA THR A 6 -9.62 6.14 19.52
C THR A 6 -9.66 7.46 18.73
N THR A 7 -8.81 8.41 19.10
CA THR A 7 -8.71 9.71 18.43
C THR A 7 -8.13 9.49 17.02
N VAL A 8 -8.98 9.58 16.00
CA VAL A 8 -8.54 9.69 14.60
C VAL A 8 -8.16 11.15 14.36
N LEU A 9 -6.87 11.42 14.27
CA LEU A 9 -6.35 12.76 13.97
C LEU A 9 -6.47 12.96 12.45
N VAL A 10 -7.43 13.78 12.03
CA VAL A 10 -7.51 14.28 10.65
C VAL A 10 -6.41 15.33 10.49
N ALA A 11 -5.19 14.87 10.25
CA ALA A 11 -4.10 15.75 9.86
C ALA A 11 -4.30 16.13 8.39
N SER A 12 -4.51 17.42 8.11
CA SER A 12 -4.34 17.98 6.76
C SER A 12 -2.86 17.89 6.39
N LEU A 13 -2.48 16.71 5.89
CA LEU A 13 -1.14 16.39 5.41
C LEU A 13 -0.95 17.01 4.02
N CYS A 14 -0.43 18.23 3.97
CA CYS A 14 0.14 18.79 2.73
C CYS A 14 1.48 18.11 2.45
N LEU A 15 1.43 16.85 2.01
CA LEU A 15 2.62 16.10 1.62
C LEU A 15 3.22 16.75 0.38
N GLY A 16 4.45 17.25 0.52
CA GLY A 16 5.27 17.69 -0.59
C GLY A 16 5.34 16.60 -1.67
N THR A 17 5.34 17.03 -2.92
CA THR A 17 5.12 16.28 -4.17
C THR A 17 6.15 15.17 -4.49
N THR A 18 6.91 14.70 -3.52
CA THR A 18 7.77 13.52 -3.65
C THR A 18 7.31 12.48 -2.64
N PHE A 19 6.24 11.77 -2.97
CA PHE A 19 6.00 10.50 -2.30
C PHE A 19 7.22 9.62 -2.58
N PRO A 20 7.93 9.10 -1.57
CA PRO A 20 8.89 8.05 -1.85
C PRO A 20 8.11 6.95 -2.56
N SER A 21 8.57 6.54 -3.75
CA SER A 21 7.98 5.50 -4.60
C SER A 21 8.01 4.10 -3.97
N ALA A 22 8.17 4.02 -2.65
CA ALA A 22 8.16 2.80 -1.89
C ALA A 22 6.71 2.46 -1.55
N ALA A 23 6.00 1.89 -2.51
CA ALA A 23 4.80 1.11 -2.21
C ALA A 23 5.12 0.10 -1.09
N GLY A 24 4.13 -0.16 -0.24
CA GLY A 24 4.29 -1.01 0.94
C GLY A 24 4.89 -2.36 0.56
N ASN A 25 5.87 -2.82 1.32
CA ASN A 25 6.60 -4.02 0.96
C ASN A 25 5.76 -5.24 1.28
N ILE A 26 5.43 -6.03 0.26
CA ILE A 26 4.82 -7.35 0.47
C ILE A 26 5.89 -8.27 1.06
N VAL A 27 5.72 -8.67 2.31
CA VAL A 27 6.65 -9.52 3.06
C VAL A 27 6.16 -10.96 3.18
N GLY A 28 4.97 -11.26 2.65
CA GLY A 28 4.41 -12.60 2.64
C GLY A 28 2.95 -12.62 2.20
N SER A 29 2.30 -13.76 2.43
CA SER A 29 0.86 -13.92 2.22
C SER A 29 0.23 -14.70 3.37
N VAL A 30 -1.04 -14.41 3.66
CA VAL A 30 -1.85 -15.16 4.60
C VAL A 30 -2.20 -16.51 3.98
N LYS A 31 -1.90 -17.61 4.67
CA LYS A 31 -2.28 -18.95 4.20
C LYS A 31 -3.79 -19.18 4.30
N ALA A 32 -4.36 -18.92 5.47
CA ALA A 32 -5.79 -18.96 5.74
C ALA A 32 -6.08 -18.25 7.06
N TRP A 33 -7.32 -17.77 7.24
CA TRP A 33 -7.77 -17.14 8.49
C TRP A 33 -7.61 -18.05 9.71
N GLN A 34 -7.89 -19.35 9.57
CA GLN A 34 -7.79 -20.33 10.65
C GLN A 34 -6.38 -20.43 11.25
N TYR A 35 -5.32 -20.22 10.46
CA TYR A 35 -3.95 -20.19 10.98
C TYR A 35 -3.74 -18.95 11.84
N MET A 36 -4.25 -17.80 11.41
CA MET A 36 -4.21 -16.59 12.22
C MET A 36 -5.02 -16.77 13.52
N GLN A 37 -6.19 -17.40 13.46
CA GLN A 37 -6.97 -17.71 14.67
C GLN A 37 -6.21 -18.63 15.64
N ALA A 38 -5.51 -19.63 15.12
CA ALA A 38 -4.66 -20.51 15.93
C ALA A 38 -3.51 -19.74 16.62
N ASP A 39 -3.00 -18.69 15.97
CA ASP A 39 -2.02 -17.75 16.52
C ASP A 39 -2.66 -16.68 17.44
N GLY A 40 -3.97 -16.78 17.71
CA GLY A 40 -4.71 -15.93 18.63
C GLY A 40 -5.31 -14.66 18.02
N TRP A 41 -5.30 -14.52 16.69
CA TRP A 41 -5.92 -13.39 15.99
C TRP A 41 -7.45 -13.47 16.00
N LYS A 42 -8.10 -12.31 16.09
CA LYS A 42 -9.57 -12.19 16.05
C LYS A 42 -10.02 -10.93 15.32
N SER A 43 -11.27 -10.89 14.88
CA SER A 43 -11.89 -9.65 14.40
C SER A 43 -11.99 -8.62 15.53
N ALA A 44 -11.64 -7.36 15.25
CA ALA A 44 -11.87 -6.23 16.14
C ALA A 44 -13.30 -5.65 16.02
N ASP A 45 -13.91 -5.82 14.85
CA ASP A 45 -15.18 -5.21 14.42
C ASP A 45 -16.36 -6.20 14.40
N GLY A 46 -16.14 -7.44 14.82
CA GLY A 46 -17.17 -8.49 14.85
C GLY A 46 -17.47 -9.12 13.49
N MET A 47 -16.60 -8.91 12.49
CA MET A 47 -16.67 -9.62 11.21
C MET A 47 -16.58 -11.13 11.43
N ASP A 48 -17.46 -11.88 10.79
CA ASP A 48 -17.56 -13.32 10.99
C ASP A 48 -16.40 -14.08 10.33
N ASP A 49 -16.15 -15.28 10.85
CA ASP A 49 -15.01 -16.11 10.45
C ASP A 49 -15.07 -16.57 8.98
N ASN A 50 -16.27 -16.77 8.41
CA ASN A 50 -16.39 -17.18 7.02
C ASN A 50 -16.04 -16.02 6.08
N THR A 51 -16.52 -14.81 6.39
CA THR A 51 -16.14 -13.60 5.66
C THR A 51 -14.62 -13.38 5.72
N LEU A 52 -14.03 -13.45 6.91
CA LEU A 52 -12.59 -13.30 7.08
C LEU A 52 -11.77 -14.40 6.39
N HIS A 53 -12.24 -15.66 6.44
CA HIS A 53 -11.63 -16.76 5.71
C HIS A 53 -11.55 -16.45 4.21
N ASN A 54 -12.65 -16.01 3.60
CA ASN A 54 -12.70 -15.74 2.17
C ASN A 54 -11.89 -14.50 1.78
N MET A 55 -11.99 -13.41 2.54
CA MET A 55 -11.30 -12.16 2.22
C MET A 55 -9.79 -12.27 2.44
N LEU A 56 -9.35 -12.96 3.50
CA LEU A 56 -7.93 -13.03 3.86
C LEU A 56 -7.21 -14.24 3.26
N TYR A 57 -7.90 -15.16 2.59
CA TYR A 57 -7.24 -16.23 1.88
C TYR A 57 -6.27 -15.67 0.83
N GLN A 58 -4.97 -15.97 1.00
CA GLN A 58 -3.88 -15.46 0.15
C GLN A 58 -3.76 -13.93 0.11
N ALA A 59 -4.30 -13.23 1.11
CA ALA A 59 -4.09 -11.79 1.24
C ALA A 59 -2.59 -11.47 1.39
N SER A 60 -2.14 -10.40 0.75
CA SER A 60 -0.76 -9.93 0.87
C SER A 60 -0.52 -9.36 2.26
N VAL A 61 0.57 -9.78 2.89
CA VAL A 61 1.05 -9.22 4.17
C VAL A 61 2.01 -8.09 3.84
N ILE A 62 1.66 -6.87 4.26
CA ILE A 62 2.37 -5.64 3.89
C ILE A 62 3.04 -5.05 5.13
N ASP A 63 4.33 -4.75 5.01
CA ASP A 63 5.15 -4.05 6.01
C ASP A 63 5.09 -4.65 7.43
N ASN A 64 4.94 -5.98 7.53
CA ASN A 64 5.02 -6.69 8.80
C ASN A 64 6.49 -6.89 9.23
N TYR A 65 7.02 -5.94 10.01
CA TYR A 65 8.38 -6.01 10.55
C TYR A 65 8.39 -6.20 12.08
N PRO A 66 9.45 -6.78 12.69
CA PRO A 66 9.49 -6.98 14.13
C PRO A 66 9.26 -5.72 14.98
N TRP A 67 9.59 -4.55 14.44
CA TRP A 67 9.46 -3.27 15.14
C TRP A 67 8.15 -2.52 14.87
N THR A 68 7.33 -2.91 13.90
CA THR A 68 6.04 -2.24 13.68
C THR A 68 5.04 -2.66 14.76
N LYS A 69 4.21 -1.73 15.21
CA LYS A 69 3.09 -2.00 16.13
C LYS A 69 2.02 -2.84 15.42
N GLN A 70 1.84 -2.58 14.13
CA GLN A 70 0.77 -3.09 13.30
C GLN A 70 1.34 -3.48 11.93
N PHE A 71 0.51 -4.09 11.10
CA PHE A 71 0.82 -4.34 9.70
C PHE A 71 -0.47 -4.35 8.89
N LEU A 72 -0.33 -4.28 7.57
CA LEU A 72 -1.48 -4.24 6.68
C LEU A 72 -1.67 -5.59 5.99
N LEU A 73 -2.92 -5.95 5.74
CA LEU A 73 -3.29 -7.07 4.90
C LEU A 73 -4.09 -6.54 3.73
N ARG A 74 -3.73 -6.91 2.50
CA ARG A 74 -4.51 -6.55 1.30
C ARG A 74 -5.12 -7.78 0.69
N VAL A 75 -6.44 -7.76 0.50
CA VAL A 75 -7.17 -8.84 -0.17
C VAL A 75 -6.55 -9.13 -1.53
N ARG A 76 -6.43 -10.42 -1.86
CA ARG A 76 -5.88 -10.89 -3.13
C ARG A 76 -6.58 -10.19 -4.31
N GLY A 77 -5.81 -9.72 -5.28
CA GLY A 77 -6.34 -9.03 -6.47
C GLY A 77 -6.61 -7.54 -6.28
N GLY A 78 -6.13 -6.93 -5.19
CA GLY A 78 -6.10 -5.48 -5.05
C GLY A 78 -7.29 -4.86 -4.30
N GLY A 79 -8.06 -5.67 -3.58
CA GLY A 79 -9.28 -5.26 -2.88
C GLY A 79 -9.05 -4.56 -1.54
N ALA A 80 -9.99 -4.80 -0.61
CA ALA A 80 -10.00 -4.18 0.72
C ALA A 80 -8.68 -4.34 1.48
N ILE A 81 -8.42 -3.40 2.38
CA ILE A 81 -7.24 -3.39 3.23
C ILE A 81 -7.68 -3.56 4.69
N PHE A 82 -6.99 -4.44 5.40
CA PHE A 82 -7.17 -4.64 6.83
C PHE A 82 -5.93 -4.18 7.59
N LEU A 83 -6.17 -3.69 8.80
CA LEU A 83 -5.13 -3.36 9.76
C LEU A 83 -5.06 -4.47 10.81
N ALA A 84 -3.87 -5.05 10.97
CA ALA A 84 -3.59 -6.07 11.95
C ALA A 84 -2.76 -5.48 13.10
N ASP A 85 -3.35 -5.39 14.29
CA ASP A 85 -2.70 -4.88 15.49
C ASP A 85 -2.02 -6.01 16.27
N LYS A 86 -0.69 -5.95 16.38
CA LYS A 86 0.09 -7.03 17.01
C LYS A 86 -0.02 -7.07 18.52
N LYS A 87 -0.42 -5.97 19.17
CA LYS A 87 -0.53 -5.93 20.63
C LYS A 87 -1.82 -6.62 21.08
N THR A 88 -2.89 -6.39 20.34
CA THR A 88 -4.24 -6.90 20.66
C THR A 88 -4.57 -8.20 19.92
N HIS A 89 -3.75 -8.58 18.94
CA HIS A 89 -4.01 -9.66 17.99
C HIS A 89 -5.39 -9.48 17.34
N THR A 90 -5.67 -8.27 16.87
CA THR A 90 -6.93 -7.97 16.21
C THR A 90 -6.74 -7.53 14.78
N ILE A 91 -7.68 -7.91 13.92
CA ILE A 91 -7.79 -7.41 12.55
C ILE A 91 -9.06 -6.58 12.40
N ARG A 92 -9.00 -5.49 11.66
CA ARG A 92 -10.16 -4.67 11.29
C ARG A 92 -10.06 -4.22 9.86
N GLN A 93 -11.17 -4.15 9.15
CA GLN A 93 -11.15 -3.55 7.82
C GLN A 93 -10.94 -2.04 7.94
N LEU A 94 -10.12 -1.48 7.05
CA LEU A 94 -10.01 -0.03 6.92
C LEU A 94 -11.21 0.48 6.13
N ASP A 95 -11.89 1.49 6.69
CA ASP A 95 -12.99 2.17 6.02
C ASP A 95 -12.43 3.18 5.00
N LEU A 96 -12.30 2.73 3.76
CA LEU A 96 -11.67 3.47 2.66
C LEU A 96 -12.67 3.65 1.52
N HIS A 97 -12.71 4.88 0.99
CA HIS A 97 -13.58 5.27 -0.11
C HIS A 97 -12.73 5.87 -1.23
N PRO A 98 -12.14 5.03 -2.11
CA PRO A 98 -11.30 5.52 -3.21
C PRO A 98 -12.12 6.41 -4.15
N ALA A 99 -11.59 7.57 -4.52
CA ALA A 99 -12.27 8.52 -5.39
C ALA A 99 -12.56 7.94 -6.78
N GLY A 100 -11.67 7.09 -7.30
CA GLY A 100 -11.86 6.35 -8.56
C GLY A 100 -12.84 5.18 -8.48
N GLY A 101 -13.39 4.88 -7.28
CA GLY A 101 -14.30 3.78 -7.04
C GLY A 101 -13.64 2.39 -7.00
N THR A 102 -12.30 2.33 -6.97
CA THR A 102 -11.55 1.07 -6.94
C THR A 102 -10.45 1.10 -5.90
N TYR A 103 -10.30 0.00 -5.17
CA TYR A 103 -9.20 -0.19 -4.22
C TYR A 103 -7.83 -0.28 -4.92
N ASN A 104 -7.80 -0.52 -6.25
CA ASN A 104 -6.56 -0.52 -7.01
C ASN A 104 -5.84 0.84 -6.98
N ASP A 105 -6.57 1.93 -6.77
CA ASP A 105 -5.98 3.27 -6.64
C ASP A 105 -5.39 3.50 -5.24
N ILE A 106 -5.64 2.60 -4.29
CA ILE A 106 -5.11 2.70 -2.93
C ILE A 106 -3.71 2.08 -2.86
N GLU A 107 -2.78 2.91 -2.41
CA GLU A 107 -1.41 2.57 -2.09
C GLU A 107 -1.17 2.74 -0.59
N THR A 108 -0.16 2.05 -0.08
CA THR A 108 0.22 2.11 1.33
C THR A 108 1.71 2.38 1.42
N VAL A 109 2.14 3.23 2.34
CA VAL A 109 3.56 3.53 2.54
C VAL A 109 3.88 3.51 4.02
N TYR A 110 4.92 2.77 4.40
CA TYR A 110 5.50 2.87 5.73
C TYR A 110 6.50 4.03 5.82
N GLN A 111 6.13 5.08 6.54
CA GLN A 111 7.00 6.19 6.89
C GLN A 111 7.56 5.97 8.30
N GLY A 112 8.62 5.17 8.39
CA GLY A 112 9.29 4.87 9.67
C GLY A 112 10.32 5.93 10.10
N GLU A 113 10.74 6.82 9.20
CA GLU A 113 11.65 7.93 9.53
C GLU A 113 10.83 9.14 9.95
N ASP A 114 11.09 9.66 11.16
CA ASP A 114 10.45 10.88 11.63
C ASP A 114 11.05 12.10 10.91
N LYS A 115 10.24 12.72 10.07
CA LYS A 115 10.58 13.95 9.34
C LYS A 115 9.94 15.19 9.96
N GLY A 116 9.54 15.11 11.23
CA GLY A 116 8.87 16.18 11.99
C GLY A 116 7.36 15.98 12.15
N GLU A 117 6.80 14.93 11.56
CA GLU A 117 5.37 14.59 11.61
C GLU A 117 5.11 13.24 12.31
N GLY A 118 6.15 12.64 12.88
CA GLY A 118 6.11 11.31 13.46
C GLY A 118 6.18 10.20 12.42
N CYS A 119 5.93 8.97 12.88
CA CYS A 119 6.05 7.76 12.07
C CYS A 119 4.70 7.07 11.93
N TYR A 120 4.39 6.63 10.72
CA TYR A 120 3.04 6.18 10.37
C TYR A 120 3.03 5.24 9.15
N PHE A 121 1.96 4.48 9.01
CA PHE A 121 1.50 4.02 7.70
C PHE A 121 0.64 5.11 7.07
N ALA A 122 0.98 5.53 5.87
CA ALA A 122 0.11 6.36 5.03
C ALA A 122 -0.68 5.47 4.09
N ILE A 123 -1.99 5.69 4.04
CA ILE A 123 -2.89 5.15 3.02
C ILE A 123 -3.15 6.27 2.03
N ILE A 124 -2.76 6.06 0.78
CA ILE A 124 -2.76 7.06 -0.28
C ILE A 124 -3.76 6.62 -1.34
N ASP A 125 -4.68 7.50 -1.71
CA ASP A 125 -5.44 7.38 -2.94
C ASP A 125 -4.66 8.07 -4.07
N SER A 126 -4.10 7.27 -4.97
CA SER A 126 -3.33 7.74 -6.13
C SER A 126 -4.18 8.50 -7.17
N GLN A 127 -5.52 8.36 -7.08
CA GLN A 127 -6.50 8.84 -8.04
C GLN A 127 -6.18 8.44 -9.49
N TYR A 128 -5.47 7.32 -9.68
CA TYR A 128 -4.97 6.90 -10.99
C TYR A 128 -6.09 6.72 -12.01
N GLN A 129 -7.20 6.04 -11.67
CA GLN A 129 -8.30 5.84 -12.63
C GLN A 129 -8.94 7.16 -13.08
N LEU A 130 -9.07 8.14 -12.18
CA LEU A 130 -9.62 9.45 -12.53
C LEU A 130 -8.66 10.24 -13.43
N ARG A 131 -7.37 10.24 -13.07
CA ARG A 131 -6.32 10.87 -13.87
C ARG A 131 -6.25 10.28 -15.27
N ASP A 132 -6.22 8.96 -15.38
CA ASP A 132 -6.14 8.25 -16.66
C ASP A 132 -7.35 8.54 -17.56
N ARG A 133 -8.58 8.59 -17.01
CA ARG A 133 -9.76 9.01 -17.78
C ARG A 133 -9.66 10.45 -18.26
N ALA A 134 -9.18 11.36 -17.40
CA ALA A 134 -9.01 12.77 -17.75
C ALA A 134 -7.92 12.95 -18.82
N GLU A 135 -6.81 12.21 -18.73
CA GLU A 135 -5.77 12.21 -19.76
C GLU A 135 -6.27 11.68 -21.10
N ARG A 136 -7.09 10.61 -21.10
CA ARG A 136 -7.71 10.09 -22.33
C ARG A 136 -8.67 11.11 -22.97
N ALA A 137 -9.43 11.85 -22.16
CA ALA A 137 -10.28 12.94 -22.66
C ALA A 137 -9.44 14.11 -23.22
N ALA A 138 -8.30 14.41 -22.60
CA ALA A 138 -7.40 15.49 -23.03
C ALA A 138 -6.83 15.30 -24.44
N ILE A 139 -6.75 14.05 -24.95
CA ILE A 139 -6.31 13.77 -26.34
C ILE A 139 -7.20 14.48 -27.37
N GLN A 140 -8.49 14.70 -27.05
CA GLN A 140 -9.45 15.33 -27.94
C GLN A 140 -9.53 16.86 -27.76
N ALA A 141 -8.78 17.43 -26.82
CA ALA A 141 -8.79 18.87 -26.57
C ALA A 141 -7.98 19.62 -27.64
N GLU A 142 -8.36 20.87 -27.91
CA GLU A 142 -7.62 21.77 -28.82
C GLU A 142 -6.16 21.97 -28.37
N ASP A 143 -5.95 22.07 -27.06
CA ASP A 143 -4.62 22.08 -26.43
C ASP A 143 -4.48 20.87 -25.50
N SER A 144 -4.10 19.73 -26.10
CA SER A 144 -3.93 18.47 -25.38
C SER A 144 -2.84 18.52 -24.31
N ALA A 145 -1.78 19.30 -24.51
CA ALA A 145 -0.70 19.42 -23.53
C ALA A 145 -1.18 20.11 -22.26
N LYS A 146 -1.85 21.25 -22.41
CA LYS A 146 -2.44 21.98 -21.28
C LYS A 146 -3.54 21.18 -20.58
N ALA A 147 -4.38 20.48 -21.33
CA ALA A 147 -5.44 19.64 -20.76
C ALA A 147 -4.87 18.47 -19.92
N ARG A 148 -3.76 17.87 -20.35
CA ARG A 148 -3.06 16.85 -19.56
C ARG A 148 -2.45 17.43 -18.29
N GLU A 149 -1.80 18.59 -18.36
CA GLU A 149 -1.25 19.24 -17.17
C GLU A 149 -2.34 19.51 -16.11
N LEU A 150 -3.50 20.01 -16.54
CA LEU A 150 -4.66 20.22 -15.66
C LEU A 150 -5.16 18.90 -15.03
N ALA A 151 -5.18 17.80 -15.79
CA ALA A 151 -5.54 16.48 -15.25
C ALA A 151 -4.57 16.03 -14.14
N TRP A 152 -3.27 16.26 -14.31
CA TRP A 152 -2.26 15.95 -13.29
C TRP A 152 -2.39 16.81 -12.03
N GLN A 153 -2.71 18.10 -12.20
CA GLN A 153 -2.95 19.01 -11.08
C GLN A 153 -4.24 18.66 -10.33
N GLN A 154 -5.31 18.30 -11.05
CA GLN A 154 -6.61 17.98 -10.46
C GLN A 154 -6.61 16.63 -9.72
N PHE A 155 -5.96 15.62 -10.31
CA PHE A 155 -5.97 14.23 -9.82
C PHE A 155 -4.60 13.82 -9.28
N SER A 156 -4.10 14.61 -8.33
CA SER A 156 -2.89 14.30 -7.58
C SER A 156 -3.16 13.27 -6.47
N PRO A 157 -2.17 12.43 -6.10
CA PRO A 157 -2.32 11.52 -4.97
C PRO A 157 -2.63 12.26 -3.67
N LYS A 158 -3.46 11.65 -2.82
CA LYS A 158 -3.89 12.21 -1.53
C LYS A 158 -3.76 11.18 -0.43
N VAL A 159 -3.21 11.57 0.72
CA VAL A 159 -3.31 10.74 1.91
C VAL A 159 -4.74 10.79 2.43
N VAL A 160 -5.39 9.64 2.45
CA VAL A 160 -6.75 9.46 2.93
C VAL A 160 -6.79 8.96 4.38
N MET A 161 -5.69 8.38 4.86
CA MET A 161 -5.55 7.94 6.26
C MET A 161 -4.07 7.87 6.65
N ALA A 162 -3.76 8.26 7.89
CA ALA A 162 -2.46 8.03 8.52
C ALA A 162 -2.66 7.23 9.82
N ILE A 163 -1.88 6.17 10.00
CA ILE A 163 -1.96 5.26 11.15
C ILE A 163 -0.62 5.30 11.87
N SER A 164 -0.61 5.76 13.12
CA SER A 164 0.63 5.92 13.90
C SER A 164 1.38 4.60 14.07
N GLU A 165 2.69 4.67 13.91
CA GLU A 165 3.61 3.55 14.01
C GLU A 165 4.80 3.84 14.94
N ASN A 166 5.71 2.87 15.07
CA ASN A 166 7.01 3.10 15.66
C ASN A 166 7.96 3.77 14.67
N CYS A 167 8.79 4.67 15.17
CA CYS A 167 9.91 5.17 14.40
C CYS A 167 11.04 4.15 14.33
N VAL A 168 11.71 4.10 13.19
CA VAL A 168 12.86 3.22 12.98
C VAL A 168 14.15 3.88 13.40
N ASN A 169 15.05 3.10 14.01
CA ASN A 169 16.43 3.51 14.24
C ASN A 169 17.28 3.36 12.96
N LYS A 170 18.52 3.86 12.99
CA LYS A 170 19.43 3.79 11.83
C LYS A 170 19.63 2.38 11.29
N GLN A 171 19.75 1.38 12.16
CA GLN A 171 19.94 -0.02 11.74
C GLN A 171 18.71 -0.55 11.00
N GLN A 172 17.51 -0.25 11.50
CA GLN A 172 16.24 -0.61 10.88
C GLN A 172 16.03 0.14 9.55
N GLN A 173 16.43 1.41 9.47
CA GLN A 173 16.45 2.17 8.21
C GLN A 173 17.35 1.50 7.17
N SER A 174 18.57 1.10 7.55
CA SER A 174 19.49 0.38 6.66
C SER A 174 18.91 -0.97 6.22
N ALA A 175 18.23 -1.70 7.12
CA ALA A 175 17.57 -2.96 6.76
C ALA A 175 16.45 -2.76 5.73
N LEU A 176 15.63 -1.71 5.88
CA LEU A 176 14.59 -1.35 4.91
C LEU A 176 15.20 -0.94 3.56
N ALA A 177 16.26 -0.14 3.57
CA ALA A 177 16.96 0.27 2.36
C ALA A 177 17.61 -0.91 1.63
N ALA A 178 18.25 -1.82 2.37
CA ALA A 178 18.84 -3.03 1.82
C ALA A 178 17.79 -3.93 1.15
N LYS A 179 16.63 -4.15 1.79
CA LYS A 179 15.52 -4.91 1.19
C LYS A 179 15.00 -4.26 -0.10
N ARG A 180 14.85 -2.94 -0.14
CA ARG A 180 14.44 -2.22 -1.36
C ARG A 180 15.46 -2.41 -2.48
N SER A 181 16.74 -2.25 -2.17
CA SER A 181 17.82 -2.44 -3.15
C SER A 181 17.91 -3.88 -3.67
N GLU A 182 17.61 -4.88 -2.84
CA GLU A 182 17.58 -6.28 -3.27
C GLU A 182 16.44 -6.54 -4.27
N ASN A 183 15.23 -6.07 -3.95
CA ASN A 183 14.07 -6.17 -4.84
C ASN A 183 14.32 -5.47 -6.19
N ASP A 184 14.92 -4.28 -6.18
CA ASP A 184 15.26 -3.55 -7.41
C ASP A 184 16.25 -4.34 -8.28
N ARG A 185 17.25 -4.98 -7.65
CA ARG A 185 18.23 -5.82 -8.35
C ARG A 185 17.57 -7.04 -8.97
N GLU A 186 16.69 -7.73 -8.26
CA GLU A 186 15.93 -8.88 -8.78
C GLU A 186 15.05 -8.48 -9.97
N LEU A 187 14.37 -7.33 -9.89
CA LEU A 187 13.57 -6.80 -10.99
C LEU A 187 14.42 -6.51 -12.22
N GLN A 188 15.57 -5.85 -12.05
CA GLN A 188 16.49 -5.57 -13.16
C GLN A 188 16.99 -6.84 -13.83
N GLN A 189 17.34 -7.86 -13.04
CA GLN A 189 17.76 -9.17 -13.56
C GLN A 189 16.63 -9.84 -14.34
N TRP A 190 15.41 -9.82 -13.83
CA TRP A 190 14.25 -10.38 -14.52
C TRP A 190 13.96 -9.65 -15.85
N VAL A 191 13.97 -8.31 -15.85
CA VAL A 191 13.78 -7.52 -17.08
C VAL A 191 14.85 -7.82 -18.12
N ALA A 192 16.11 -7.96 -17.70
CA ALA A 192 17.21 -8.33 -18.59
C ALA A 192 17.00 -9.73 -19.18
N GLN A 193 16.58 -10.71 -18.38
CA GLN A 193 16.26 -12.06 -18.84
C GLN A 193 15.09 -12.09 -19.83
N GLN A 194 14.01 -11.36 -19.55
CA GLN A 194 12.86 -11.28 -20.48
C GLN A 194 13.24 -10.59 -21.79
N SER A 195 14.03 -9.53 -21.70
CA SER A 195 14.52 -8.80 -22.88
C SER A 195 15.43 -9.68 -23.74
N LEU A 196 16.32 -10.45 -23.13
CA LEU A 196 17.18 -11.41 -23.82
C LEU A 196 16.36 -12.55 -24.44
N ALA A 197 15.38 -13.10 -23.71
CA ALA A 197 14.51 -14.15 -24.23
C ALA A 197 13.70 -13.68 -25.45
N GLU A 198 13.18 -12.46 -25.42
CA GLU A 198 12.47 -11.87 -26.56
C GLU A 198 13.42 -11.54 -27.72
N LEU A 199 14.64 -11.09 -27.44
CA LEU A 199 15.68 -10.89 -28.46
C LEU A 199 16.01 -12.21 -29.16
N CYS A 200 16.33 -13.26 -28.39
CA CYS A 200 16.54 -14.63 -28.87
C CYS A 200 15.38 -15.11 -29.75
N ARG A 201 14.13 -14.89 -29.32
CA ARG A 201 12.95 -15.29 -30.09
C ARG A 201 12.84 -14.56 -31.42
N ARG A 202 13.21 -13.28 -31.48
CA ARG A 202 13.07 -12.45 -32.69
C ARG A 202 14.25 -12.58 -33.66
N THR A 203 15.47 -12.75 -33.16
CA THR A 203 16.69 -12.63 -33.97
C THR A 203 17.55 -13.88 -33.96
N GLY A 204 17.25 -14.87 -33.09
CA GLY A 204 18.08 -16.06 -32.92
C GLY A 204 19.41 -15.83 -32.22
N ASN A 205 19.71 -14.59 -31.80
CA ASN A 205 20.93 -14.27 -31.06
C ASN A 205 20.70 -14.48 -29.55
N CYS A 206 21.32 -15.55 -29.08
CA CYS A 206 21.53 -15.93 -27.69
C CYS A 206 23.05 -16.11 -27.50
#